data_AF-A0AA37ADY7-F1
#
_entry.id   AF-A0AA37ADY7-F1
#
_cell.length_a   1.000
_cell.length_b   1.000
_cell.length_c   1.000
_cell.angle_alpha   90.00
_cell.angle_beta   90.00
_cell.angle_gamma   90.00
#
_symmetry.space_group_name_H-M   'P 1'
#
loop_
_entity.id
_entity.type
_entity.pdbx_description
1 polymer ?
#
loop_
_entity_poly.entity_id
_entity_poly.type
_entity_poly.pdbx_seq_one_letter_code
_entity_poly.pdbx_strand_id
1 'polypeptide(L)'
;MKILKYKLATEANHGTPEKPMMETVLSDVSMPYTTETDYQMALSEAWQGEVTVEEVPETADEIRARRDRLLAATDWAVLPDSPLDVQSLEAVKTYRQALRDVPQQEHFPGAITWPRMPELANLP
;
A
#
# COMPACT_ATOMS: atom_id res chain seq x y z
N MET A 1 -4.99 4.36 2.54
CA MET A 1 -4.84 2.89 2.51
C MET A 1 -6.03 2.26 3.25
N LYS A 2 -6.55 1.11 2.82
CA LYS A 2 -7.55 0.37 3.61
C LYS A 2 -6.86 -0.73 4.40
N ILE A 3 -7.26 -0.93 5.65
CA ILE A 3 -6.81 -2.04 6.47
C ILE A 3 -8.00 -2.83 6.99
N LEU A 4 -7.79 -4.11 7.20
CA LEU A 4 -8.71 -5.00 7.92
C LEU A 4 -8.26 -5.08 9.36
N LYS A 5 -9.20 -4.86 10.28
CA LYS A 5 -9.01 -5.11 11.70
C LYS A 5 -9.95 -6.20 12.16
N TYR A 6 -9.40 -7.20 12.82
CA TYR A 6 -10.14 -8.32 13.40
C TYR A 6 -9.45 -8.85 14.65
N LYS A 7 -10.19 -9.64 15.44
CA LYS A 7 -9.65 -10.37 16.59
C LYS A 7 -9.31 -11.78 16.15
N LEU A 8 -8.10 -12.25 16.42
CA LEU A 8 -7.72 -13.65 16.24
C LEU A 8 -7.74 -14.36 17.60
N ALA A 9 -8.39 -15.52 17.68
CA ALA A 9 -8.39 -16.34 18.88
C ALA A 9 -7.33 -17.44 18.78
N THR A 10 -6.41 -17.46 19.74
CA THR A 10 -5.39 -18.51 19.88
C THR A 10 -5.50 -19.18 21.23
N GLU A 11 -5.33 -20.49 21.29
CA GLU A 11 -5.26 -21.22 22.55
C GLU A 11 -3.84 -21.17 23.12
N ALA A 12 -3.69 -20.57 24.30
CA ALA A 12 -2.44 -20.57 25.05
C ALA A 12 -2.50 -21.63 26.15
N ASN A 13 -1.48 -22.48 26.24
CA ASN A 13 -1.34 -23.41 27.36
C ASN A 13 -0.45 -22.80 28.45
N HIS A 14 -1.06 -22.44 29.58
CA HIS A 14 -0.36 -21.93 30.77
C HIS A 14 0.08 -23.05 31.74
N GLY A 15 -0.25 -24.30 31.45
CA GLY A 15 0.09 -25.47 32.24
C GLY A 15 1.32 -26.22 31.72
N THR A 16 1.55 -27.42 32.26
CA THR A 16 2.57 -28.33 31.69
C THR A 16 1.94 -29.14 30.55
N PRO A 17 2.75 -29.80 29.69
CA PRO A 17 2.20 -30.75 28.71
C PRO A 17 1.32 -31.84 29.33
N GLU A 18 1.61 -32.24 30.57
CA GLU A 18 0.86 -33.26 31.33
C GLU A 18 -0.39 -32.72 32.05
N LYS A 19 -0.43 -31.41 32.30
CA LYS A 19 -1.57 -30.71 32.91
C LYS A 19 -1.83 -29.42 32.15
N PRO A 20 -2.40 -29.50 30.94
CA PRO A 20 -2.64 -28.31 30.13
C PRO A 20 -3.70 -27.44 30.80
N MET A 21 -3.41 -26.14 30.84
CA MET A 21 -4.37 -25.09 31.20
C MET A 21 -4.58 -24.24 29.97
N MET A 22 -5.55 -24.62 29.15
CA MET A 22 -5.86 -23.89 27.92
C MET A 22 -6.67 -22.63 28.24
N GLU A 23 -6.24 -21.51 27.69
CA GLU A 23 -6.93 -20.23 27.73
C GLU A 23 -7.07 -19.69 26.31
N THR A 24 -8.25 -19.16 25.97
CA THR A 24 -8.44 -18.46 24.70
C THR A 24 -7.93 -17.02 24.83
N VAL A 25 -6.88 -16.71 24.09
CA VAL A 25 -6.30 -15.36 24.03
C VAL A 25 -6.75 -14.70 22.74
N LEU A 26 -7.35 -13.51 22.86
CA LEU A 26 -7.74 -12.69 21.72
C LEU A 26 -6.63 -11.70 21.39
N SER A 27 -6.09 -11.79 20.18
CA SER A 27 -5.07 -10.89 19.65
C SER A 27 -5.68 -9.93 18.63
N ASP A 28 -5.27 -8.66 18.68
CA ASP A 28 -5.60 -7.67 17.65
C ASP A 28 -4.76 -7.91 16.40
N VAL A 29 -5.43 -8.12 15.26
CA VAL A 29 -4.78 -8.24 13.96
C VAL A 29 -5.16 -7.06 13.08
N SER A 30 -4.15 -6.46 12.45
CA SER A 30 -4.29 -5.40 11.46
C SER A 30 -3.52 -5.79 10.22
N MET A 31 -4.22 -5.95 9.10
CA MET A 31 -3.60 -6.34 7.82
C MET A 31 -4.05 -5.39 6.69
N PRO A 32 -3.24 -5.18 5.64
CA PRO A 32 -3.64 -4.36 4.51
C PRO A 32 -4.80 -5.00 3.74
N TYR A 33 -5.78 -4.18 3.32
CA TYR A 33 -6.87 -4.60 2.43
C TYR A 33 -6.57 -4.16 1.01
N THR A 34 -6.01 -5.05 0.19
CA THR A 34 -5.64 -4.76 -1.20
C THR A 34 -6.51 -5.50 -2.21
N THR A 35 -6.99 -6.68 -1.84
CA THR A 35 -7.79 -7.56 -2.67
C THR A 35 -8.90 -8.22 -1.86
N GLU A 36 -9.92 -8.72 -2.55
CA GLU A 36 -11.00 -9.46 -1.90
C GLU A 36 -10.49 -10.73 -1.20
N THR A 37 -9.42 -11.35 -1.69
CA THR A 37 -8.77 -12.50 -1.04
C THR A 37 -8.31 -12.17 0.37
N ASP A 38 -7.79 -10.95 0.60
CA ASP A 38 -7.36 -10.50 1.93
C ASP A 38 -8.55 -10.46 2.90
N TYR A 39 -9.70 -10.00 2.41
CA TYR A 39 -10.93 -9.94 3.19
C TYR A 39 -11.49 -11.31 3.54
N GLN A 40 -11.49 -12.24 2.57
CA GLN A 40 -11.92 -13.61 2.80
C GLN A 40 -11.00 -14.35 3.78
N MET A 41 -9.69 -14.12 3.70
CA MET A 41 -8.71 -14.65 4.66
C MET A 41 -8.99 -14.12 6.07
N ALA A 42 -9.13 -12.80 6.23
CA ALA A 42 -9.47 -12.19 7.50
C ALA A 42 -10.78 -12.73 8.08
N LEU A 43 -11.83 -12.89 7.26
CA LEU A 43 -13.12 -13.47 7.69
C LEU A 43 -12.98 -14.91 8.18
N SER A 44 -12.11 -15.71 7.54
CA SER A 44 -11.90 -17.12 7.90
C SER A 44 -11.16 -17.29 9.24
N GLU A 45 -10.33 -16.33 9.61
CA GLU A 45 -9.51 -16.35 10.82
C GLU A 45 -10.12 -15.53 11.97
N ALA A 46 -10.99 -14.57 11.63
CA ALA A 46 -11.60 -13.69 12.61
C ALA A 46 -12.43 -14.47 13.62
N TRP A 47 -12.18 -14.19 14.89
CA TRP A 47 -13.04 -14.57 15.99
C TRP A 47 -14.44 -14.03 15.72
N GLN A 48 -15.42 -14.94 15.70
CA GLN A 48 -16.83 -14.64 15.41
C GLN A 48 -17.08 -14.09 13.99
N GLY A 49 -16.10 -14.13 13.09
CA GLY A 49 -16.23 -13.60 11.72
C GLY A 49 -16.34 -12.07 11.68
N GLU A 50 -15.94 -11.37 12.75
CA GLU A 50 -16.00 -9.90 12.81
C GLU A 50 -14.74 -9.28 12.20
N VAL A 51 -14.90 -8.71 11.00
CA VAL A 51 -13.86 -7.94 10.31
C VAL A 51 -14.36 -6.53 10.06
N THR A 52 -13.54 -5.55 10.42
CA THR A 52 -13.82 -4.13 10.16
C THR A 52 -12.85 -3.60 9.13
N VAL A 53 -13.35 -2.79 8.21
CA VAL A 53 -12.53 -2.10 7.20
C VAL A 53 -12.36 -0.66 7.65
N GLU A 54 -11.10 -0.24 7.83
CA GLU A 54 -10.76 1.13 8.21
C GLU A 54 -9.94 1.79 7.10
N GLU A 55 -10.28 3.03 6.76
CA GLU A 55 -9.44 3.86 5.91
C GLU A 55 -8.40 4.57 6.78
N VAL A 56 -7.13 4.22 6.59
CA VAL A 56 -6.01 4.85 7.26
C VAL A 56 -5.33 5.79 6.27
N PRO A 57 -5.07 7.05 6.65
CA PRO A 57 -4.29 7.95 5.81
C PRO A 57 -2.91 7.34 5.56
N GLU A 58 -2.41 7.46 4.33
CA GLU A 58 -1.02 7.09 4.03
C GLU A 58 -0.09 7.97 4.85
N THR A 59 0.93 7.38 5.46
CA THR A 59 1.96 8.11 6.16
C THR A 59 2.82 8.89 5.17
N ALA A 60 3.48 9.96 5.65
CA ALA A 60 4.40 10.73 4.82
C ALA A 60 5.50 9.86 4.19
N ASP A 61 5.95 8.82 4.90
CA ASP A 61 7.00 7.91 4.43
C ASP A 61 6.49 6.92 3.38
N GLU A 62 5.26 6.40 3.53
CA GLU A 62 4.61 5.59 2.49
C GLU A 62 4.41 6.38 1.20
N ILE A 63 4.00 7.65 1.31
CA ILE A 63 3.83 8.53 0.15
C ILE A 63 5.19 8.77 -0.53
N ARG A 64 6.25 9.06 0.24
CA ARG A 64 7.60 9.21 -0.33
C ARG A 64 8.10 7.92 -0.98
N ALA A 65 7.88 6.77 -0.37
CA ALA A 65 8.23 5.47 -0.95
C ALA A 65 7.47 5.21 -2.25
N ARG A 66 6.17 5.55 -2.32
CA ARG A 66 5.37 5.46 -3.54
C ARG A 66 5.90 6.38 -4.63
N ARG A 67 6.24 7.63 -4.30
CA ARG A 67 6.90 8.57 -5.23
C ARG A 67 8.18 7.96 -5.80
N ASP A 68 9.03 7.41 -4.94
CA ASP A 68 10.33 6.87 -5.36
C ASP A 68 10.16 5.65 -6.27
N ARG A 69 9.17 4.79 -6.02
CA ARG A 69 8.80 3.69 -6.93
C ARG A 69 8.34 4.20 -8.30
N LEU A 70 7.50 5.24 -8.34
CA LEU A 70 7.02 5.81 -9.61
C LEU A 70 8.14 6.52 -10.40
N LEU A 71 9.06 7.18 -9.70
CA LEU A 71 10.27 7.73 -10.32
C LEU A 71 11.18 6.61 -10.87
N ALA A 72 11.39 5.53 -10.12
CA ALA A 72 12.18 4.40 -10.60
C ALA A 72 11.53 3.72 -11.82
N ALA A 73 10.21 3.55 -11.81
CA ALA A 73 9.46 2.95 -12.93
C ALA A 73 9.54 3.76 -14.24
N THR A 74 9.84 5.06 -14.15
CA THR A 74 9.97 5.97 -15.29
C THR A 74 11.42 6.39 -15.55
N ASP A 75 12.40 5.74 -14.93
CA ASP A 75 13.79 6.15 -15.06
C ASP A 75 14.37 5.80 -16.45
N TRP A 76 13.99 4.65 -17.00
CA TRP A 76 14.35 4.25 -18.37
C TRP A 76 13.89 5.25 -19.44
N ALA A 77 12.79 5.96 -19.19
CA ALA A 77 12.17 6.88 -20.14
C ALA A 77 12.96 8.18 -20.29
N VAL A 78 13.86 8.51 -19.36
CA VAL A 78 14.70 9.71 -19.43
C VAL A 78 16.16 9.42 -19.83
N LEU A 79 16.48 8.16 -20.15
CA LEU A 79 17.80 7.79 -20.63
C LEU A 79 18.02 8.24 -22.08
N PRO A 80 19.28 8.52 -22.49
CA PRO A 80 19.60 8.92 -23.87
C PRO A 80 19.16 7.90 -24.92
N ASP A 81 19.17 6.60 -24.57
CA ASP A 81 18.78 5.50 -25.46
C ASP A 81 17.28 5.15 -25.36
N SER A 82 16.46 6.03 -24.78
CA SER A 82 15.02 5.77 -24.65
C SER A 82 14.34 5.71 -26.03
N PRO A 83 13.47 4.72 -26.28
CA PRO A 83 12.72 4.62 -27.54
C PRO A 83 11.60 5.67 -27.68
N LEU A 84 11.42 6.52 -26.67
CA LEU A 84 10.38 7.54 -26.64
C LEU A 84 10.68 8.68 -27.60
N ASP A 85 9.61 9.21 -28.21
CA ASP A 85 9.69 10.43 -28.99
C ASP A 85 9.86 11.66 -28.07
N VAL A 86 10.18 12.80 -28.69
CA VAL A 86 10.42 14.05 -27.95
C VAL A 86 9.20 14.47 -27.12
N GLN A 87 7.98 14.24 -27.63
CA GLN A 87 6.77 14.61 -26.90
C GLN A 87 6.56 13.73 -25.66
N SER A 88 6.71 12.41 -25.78
CA SER A 88 6.60 11.49 -24.65
C SER A 88 7.70 11.73 -23.61
N LEU A 89 8.92 12.05 -24.04
CA LEU A 89 10.02 12.39 -23.15
C LEU A 89 9.71 13.64 -22.31
N GLU A 90 9.20 14.72 -22.92
CA GLU A 90 8.81 15.93 -22.20
C GLU A 90 7.62 15.70 -21.26
N ALA A 91 6.66 14.86 -21.68
CA ALA A 91 5.55 14.46 -20.82
C ALA A 91 6.04 13.68 -19.58
N VAL A 92 6.99 12.75 -19.75
CA VAL A 92 7.61 12.01 -18.64
C VAL A 92 8.40 12.93 -17.72
N LYS A 93 9.16 13.90 -18.25
CA LYS A 93 9.88 14.89 -17.43
C LYS A 93 8.91 15.70 -16.58
N THR A 94 7.81 16.17 -17.17
CA THR A 94 6.75 16.91 -16.47
C THR A 94 6.11 16.05 -15.39
N TYR A 95 5.79 14.79 -15.71
CA TYR A 95 5.25 13.81 -14.76
C TYR A 95 6.20 13.58 -13.58
N ARG A 96 7.49 13.37 -13.85
CA ARG A 96 8.53 13.18 -12.82
C ARG A 96 8.71 14.41 -11.95
N GLN A 97 8.57 15.62 -12.50
CA GLN A 97 8.60 16.84 -11.71
C GLN A 97 7.38 16.90 -10.77
N ALA A 98 6.18 16.69 -11.31
CA ALA A 98 4.95 16.66 -10.50
C ALA A 98 5.01 15.61 -9.38
N LEU A 99 5.66 14.45 -9.60
CA LEU A 99 5.92 13.47 -8.56
C LEU A 99 6.82 14.00 -7.45
N ARG A 100 7.88 14.74 -7.79
CA ARG A 100 8.79 15.35 -6.80
C ARG A 100 8.11 16.44 -5.98
N ASP A 101 7.10 17.09 -6.56
CA ASP A 101 6.34 18.16 -5.91
C ASP A 101 5.22 17.62 -4.99
N VAL A 102 4.91 16.31 -5.02
CA VAL A 102 3.87 15.69 -4.15
C VAL A 102 4.06 16.00 -2.66
N PRO A 103 5.26 15.87 -2.07
CA PRO A 103 5.48 16.19 -0.65
C PRO A 103 5.41 17.69 -0.32
N GLN A 104 5.30 18.56 -1.32
CA GLN A 104 5.21 20.01 -1.17
C GLN A 104 3.77 20.54 -1.31
N GLN A 105 2.79 19.65 -1.53
CA GLN A 105 1.38 20.04 -1.63
C GLN A 105 0.84 20.53 -0.27
N GLU A 106 -0.08 21.50 -0.30
CA GLU A 106 -0.62 22.21 0.87
C GLU A 106 -1.26 21.29 1.93
N HIS A 107 -1.77 20.13 1.52
CA HIS A 107 -2.44 19.18 2.40
C HIS A 107 -1.68 17.87 2.60
N PHE A 108 -0.38 17.84 2.30
CA PHE A 108 0.46 16.67 2.57
C PHE A 108 0.57 16.40 4.09
N PRO A 109 0.50 15.14 4.56
CA PRO A 109 0.26 13.89 3.81
C PRO A 109 -1.21 13.50 3.64
N GLY A 110 -2.16 14.29 4.16
CA GLY A 110 -3.58 13.92 4.24
C GLY A 110 -4.31 13.89 2.89
N ALA A 111 -4.28 14.98 2.12
CA ALA A 111 -4.99 15.09 0.85
C ALA A 111 -4.02 15.45 -0.28
N ILE A 112 -3.44 14.41 -0.90
CA ILE A 112 -2.49 14.57 -1.99
C ILE A 112 -3.13 14.21 -3.33
N THR A 113 -2.73 14.92 -4.38
CA THR A 113 -3.09 14.60 -5.76
C THR A 113 -1.89 13.99 -6.46
N TRP A 114 -2.03 12.74 -6.91
CA TRP A 114 -1.00 12.07 -7.70
C TRP A 114 -1.10 12.48 -9.17
N PRO A 115 0.02 12.83 -9.82
CA PRO A 115 0.00 13.03 -11.26
C PRO A 115 -0.36 11.72 -11.97
N ARG A 116 -1.05 11.82 -13.10
CA ARG A 116 -1.35 10.68 -13.96
C ARG A 116 -0.18 10.43 -14.90
N MET A 117 0.19 9.15 -15.08
CA MET A 117 1.21 8.76 -16.05
C MET A 117 0.75 9.20 -17.46
N PRO A 118 1.61 9.87 -18.23
CA PRO A 118 1.27 10.27 -19.59
C PRO A 118 1.14 9.05 -20.50
N GLU A 119 0.31 9.17 -21.54
CA GLU A 119 0.29 8.17 -22.61
C GLU A 119 1.59 8.30 -23.41
N LEU A 120 2.35 7.21 -23.45
CA LEU A 120 3.61 7.14 -24.20
C LEU A 120 3.30 6.62 -25.60
N ALA A 121 3.60 7.43 -26.62
CA ALA A 121 3.51 6.97 -28.00
C ALA A 121 4.64 5.95 -28.28
N ASN A 122 4.33 4.89 -29.03
CA ASN A 122 5.26 3.83 -29.44
C ASN A 122 5.79 2.90 -28.33
N LEU A 123 4.94 2.50 -27.38
CA LEU A 123 5.20 1.26 -26.64
C LEU A 123 5.03 0.07 -27.62
N PRO A 124 6.05 -0.78 -27.80
CA PRO A 124 5.96 -1.93 -28.71
C PRO A 124 4.92 -2.96 -28.27
#